data_AF-A0A6L9QR09-F1
#
_entry.id   AF-A0A6L9QR09-F1
#
_cell.length_a   1.000
_cell.length_b   1.000
_cell.length_c   1.000
_cell.angle_alpha   90.00
_cell.angle_beta   90.00
_cell.angle_gamma   90.00
#
_symmetry.space_group_name_H-M   'P 1'
#
loop_
_entity.id
_entity.type
_entity.pdbx_description
1 polymer ?
#
loop_
_entity_poly.entity_id
_entity_poly.type
_entity_poly.pdbx_seq_one_letter_code
_entity_poly.pdbx_strand_id
1 'polypeptide(L)'
;MRFGVLGPLSVWTDDGTPVHVPEAKVRTLLAVLLTDPGRPVSADRLIDALWGDAPPRNPSGTLQARISQLRTVLDGAEPGARRLIALRPPGYALDVAPDAVDAGRFAALRARPAADPLARKR
;
A
#
# COMPACT_ATOMS: atom_id res chain seq x y z
N MET A 1 -0.53 -0.18 -10.93
CA MET A 1 0.17 -1.08 -9.96
C MET A 1 -0.76 -2.01 -9.16
N ARG A 2 -0.22 -3.13 -8.65
CA ARG A 2 -0.86 -4.13 -7.77
C ARG A 2 -0.01 -4.44 -6.52
N PHE A 3 -0.65 -4.83 -5.42
CA PHE A 3 -0.01 -5.05 -4.12
C PHE A 3 -0.46 -6.38 -3.48
N GLY A 4 0.46 -7.02 -2.76
CA GLY A 4 0.23 -8.27 -2.05
C GLY A 4 0.61 -8.15 -0.58
N VAL A 5 -0.34 -8.41 0.31
CA VAL A 5 -0.18 -8.36 1.78
C VAL A 5 -0.55 -9.67 2.47
N LEU A 6 -1.15 -10.64 1.76
CA LEU A 6 -1.46 -11.98 2.28
C LEU A 6 -0.23 -12.89 2.21
N GLY A 7 0.88 -12.44 2.80
CA GLY A 7 2.21 -13.00 2.71
C GLY A 7 3.27 -11.91 2.82
N PRO A 8 4.51 -12.15 2.37
CA PRO A 8 5.52 -11.10 2.28
C PRO A 8 5.02 -9.94 1.42
N LEU A 9 5.27 -8.69 1.87
CA LEU A 9 4.87 -7.50 1.10
C LEU A 9 5.48 -7.55 -0.30
N SER A 10 4.61 -7.56 -1.30
CA SER A 10 4.97 -7.68 -2.70
C SER A 10 4.29 -6.58 -3.52
N VAL A 11 4.99 -6.06 -4.51
CA VAL A 11 4.54 -4.95 -5.35
C VAL A 11 4.79 -5.32 -6.80
N TRP A 12 3.82 -5.04 -7.66
CA TRP A 12 3.91 -5.24 -9.10
C TRP A 12 3.39 -4.00 -9.84
N THR A 13 3.98 -3.70 -10.98
CA THR A 13 3.40 -2.80 -11.99
C THR A 13 2.13 -3.40 -12.60
N ASP A 14 1.38 -2.63 -13.37
CA ASP A 14 0.17 -3.11 -14.04
C ASP A 14 0.44 -4.21 -15.09
N ASP A 15 1.63 -4.20 -15.71
CA ASP A 15 2.07 -5.27 -16.61
C ASP A 15 2.57 -6.53 -15.88
N GLY A 16 2.58 -6.53 -14.54
CA GLY A 16 2.97 -7.66 -13.71
C GLY A 16 4.46 -7.75 -13.39
N THR A 17 5.27 -6.75 -13.75
CA THR A 17 6.68 -6.70 -13.40
C THR A 17 6.87 -6.49 -11.89
N PRO A 18 7.68 -7.31 -11.19
CA PRO A 18 7.94 -7.13 -9.77
C PRO A 18 8.69 -5.83 -9.47
N VAL A 19 8.28 -5.11 -8.43
CA VAL A 19 8.90 -3.88 -7.98
C VAL A 19 9.60 -4.11 -6.64
N HIS A 20 10.91 -3.87 -6.60
CA HIS A 20 11.68 -4.01 -5.37
C HIS A 20 11.62 -2.74 -4.53
N VAL A 21 11.14 -2.87 -3.29
CA VAL A 21 11.21 -1.82 -2.27
C VAL A 21 12.35 -2.18 -1.29
N PRO A 22 13.55 -1.62 -1.45
CA PRO A 22 14.74 -2.12 -0.75
C PRO A 22 14.71 -1.83 0.75
N GLU A 23 14.38 -0.60 1.13
CA GLU A 23 14.50 -0.16 2.52
C GLU A 23 13.36 -0.69 3.40
N ALA A 24 13.71 -1.31 4.53
CA ALA A 24 12.74 -1.89 5.45
C ALA A 24 11.70 -0.88 5.96
N LYS A 25 12.10 0.35 6.33
CA LYS A 25 11.16 1.39 6.79
C LYS A 25 10.24 1.88 5.67
N VAL A 26 10.73 1.95 4.42
CA VAL A 26 9.88 2.28 3.26
C VAL A 26 8.87 1.16 2.99
N ARG A 27 9.29 -0.10 3.14
CA ARG A 27 8.42 -1.27 3.04
C ARG A 27 7.34 -1.26 4.13
N THR A 28 7.71 -0.98 5.38
CA THR A 28 6.78 -0.82 6.51
C THR A 28 5.79 0.32 6.26
N LEU A 29 6.27 1.48 5.79
CA LEU A 29 5.43 2.62 5.44
C LEU A 29 4.36 2.22 4.41
N LEU A 30 4.77 1.52 3.34
CA LEU A 30 3.85 1.02 2.34
C LEU A 30 2.84 0.03 2.93
N ALA A 31 3.27 -0.90 3.76
CA ALA A 31 2.38 -1.88 4.41
C ALA A 31 1.31 -1.21 5.30
N VAL A 32 1.69 -0.17 6.06
CA VAL A 32 0.75 0.58 6.90
C VAL A 32 -0.30 1.29 6.04
N LEU A 33 0.11 1.93 4.94
CA LEU A 33 -0.82 2.58 4.01
C LEU A 33 -1.75 1.59 3.30
N LEU A 34 -1.28 0.36 3.04
CA LEU A 34 -2.07 -0.71 2.41
C LEU A 34 -3.10 -1.33 3.34
N THR A 35 -3.06 -1.04 4.64
CA THR A 35 -4.04 -1.57 5.61
C THR A 35 -5.44 -1.01 5.37
N ASP A 36 -5.53 0.24 4.89
CA ASP A 36 -6.80 0.90 4.57
C ASP A 36 -6.65 1.76 3.30
N PRO A 37 -6.65 1.14 2.10
CA PRO A 37 -6.44 1.83 0.84
C PRO A 37 -7.42 2.98 0.62
N GLY A 38 -6.93 4.12 0.16
CA GLY A 38 -7.69 5.35 -0.07
C GLY A 38 -8.04 6.14 1.20
N ARG A 39 -7.77 5.61 2.40
CA ARG A 39 -7.99 6.34 3.66
C ARG A 39 -6.70 6.96 4.20
N PRO A 40 -6.77 8.19 4.75
CA PRO A 40 -5.60 8.83 5.34
C PRO A 40 -5.18 8.12 6.63
N VAL A 41 -3.89 7.79 6.70
CA VAL A 41 -3.18 7.44 7.93
C VAL A 41 -2.46 8.69 8.44
N SER A 42 -2.68 9.07 9.70
CA SER A 42 -2.07 10.27 10.28
C SER A 42 -0.55 10.19 10.29
N ALA A 43 0.12 11.34 10.20
CA ALA A 43 1.58 11.41 10.29
C ALA A 43 2.10 10.77 11.59
N ASP A 44 1.44 11.01 12.72
CA ASP A 44 1.82 10.44 14.02
C ASP A 44 1.73 8.91 14.03
N ARG A 45 0.67 8.33 13.45
CA ARG A 45 0.52 6.87 13.35
C ARG A 45 1.56 6.26 12.41
N LEU A 46 1.92 6.97 11.33
CA LEU A 46 3.01 6.55 10.45
C LEU A 46 4.36 6.62 11.17
N ILE A 47 4.60 7.65 11.97
CA ILE A 47 5.81 7.78 12.78
C ILE A 47 5.89 6.63 13.80
N ASP A 48 4.81 6.39 14.54
CA ASP A 48 4.74 5.32 15.53
C ASP A 48 4.96 3.95 14.89
N ALA A 49 4.28 3.63 13.78
CA ALA A 49 4.47 2.37 13.08
C ALA A 49 5.90 2.20 12.53
N LEU A 50 6.58 3.29 12.20
CA LEU A 50 7.94 3.26 11.69
C LEU A 50 9.00 3.21 12.78
N TRP A 51 8.82 3.83 13.93
CA TRP A 51 9.89 3.97 14.92
C TRP A 51 9.53 3.56 16.35
N GLY A 52 8.24 3.38 16.64
CA GLY A 52 7.74 3.10 17.99
C GLY A 52 8.31 4.08 19.00
N ASP A 53 8.85 3.55 20.09
CA ASP A 53 9.41 4.33 21.19
C ASP A 53 10.76 5.00 20.89
N ALA A 54 11.36 4.77 19.72
CA ALA A 54 12.67 5.30 19.35
C ALA A 54 12.63 6.18 18.08
N PRO A 55 11.86 7.28 18.07
CA PRO A 55 11.77 8.17 16.93
C PRO A 55 13.09 8.93 16.68
N PRO A 56 13.39 9.31 15.42
CA PRO A 56 14.55 10.13 15.11
C PRO A 56 14.37 11.55 15.67
N ARG A 57 15.47 12.33 15.74
CA ARG A 57 15.45 13.72 16.23
C ARG A 57 14.43 14.63 15.53
N ASN A 58 14.14 14.38 14.25
CA ASN A 58 13.11 15.06 13.48
C ASN A 58 12.19 14.01 12.81
N PRO A 59 11.13 13.56 13.52
CA PRO A 59 10.23 12.51 13.02
C PRO A 59 9.51 12.91 11.74
N SER A 60 8.93 14.11 11.71
CA SER A 60 8.19 14.61 10.54
C SER A 60 9.09 14.74 9.32
N GLY A 61 10.28 15.33 9.46
CA GLY A 61 11.23 15.44 8.36
C GLY A 61 11.70 14.07 7.85
N THR A 62 11.93 13.12 8.75
CA THR A 62 12.32 11.76 8.39
C THR A 62 11.17 11.02 7.69
N LEU A 63 9.92 11.19 8.15
CA LEU A 63 8.74 10.66 7.47
C LEU A 63 8.61 11.22 6.05
N GLN A 64 8.81 12.53 5.85
CA GLN A 64 8.80 13.14 4.52
C GLN A 64 9.85 12.50 3.60
N ALA A 65 11.06 12.23 4.11
CA ALA A 65 12.10 11.55 3.35
C ALA A 65 11.67 10.13 2.92
N ARG A 66 11.04 9.35 3.82
CA ARG A 66 10.51 8.01 3.50
C ARG A 66 9.36 8.06 2.49
N ILE A 67 8.47 9.04 2.60
CA ILE A 67 7.40 9.28 1.62
C ILE A 67 7.98 9.64 0.25
N SER A 68 8.98 10.52 0.21
CA SER A 68 9.68 10.89 -1.02
C SER A 68 10.35 9.68 -1.68
N GLN A 69 11.06 8.89 -0.89
CA GLN A 69 11.71 7.67 -1.35
C GLN A 69 10.71 6.64 -1.86
N LEU A 70 9.59 6.44 -1.16
CA LEU A 70 8.50 5.57 -1.63
C LEU A 70 7.98 6.05 -2.98
N ARG A 71 7.68 7.35 -3.11
CA ARG A 71 7.22 7.95 -4.37
C ARG A 71 8.22 7.73 -5.51
N THR A 72 9.51 7.92 -5.27
CA THR A 72 10.57 7.68 -6.27
C THR A 72 10.63 6.22 -6.69
N VAL A 73 10.54 5.27 -5.75
CA VAL A 73 10.54 3.83 -6.07
C VAL A 73 9.34 3.47 -6.94
N LEU A 74 8.15 3.97 -6.61
CA LEU A 74 6.95 3.69 -7.40
C LEU A 74 7.03 4.33 -8.80
N ASP A 75 7.41 5.60 -8.88
CA ASP A 75 7.50 6.33 -10.17
C ASP A 75 8.58 5.76 -11.10
N GLY A 76 9.68 5.26 -10.53
CA GLY A 76 10.74 4.59 -11.28
C GLY A 76 10.32 3.22 -11.85
N ALA A 77 9.30 2.59 -11.26
CA ALA A 77 8.75 1.33 -11.75
C ALA A 77 7.60 1.54 -12.74
N GLU A 78 6.73 2.51 -12.50
CA GLU A 78 5.59 2.84 -13.36
C GLU A 78 5.42 4.37 -13.41
N PRO A 79 5.60 5.02 -14.58
CA PRO A 79 5.51 6.46 -14.69
C PRO A 79 4.18 7.02 -14.16
N GLY A 80 4.25 7.96 -13.22
CA GLY A 80 3.08 8.57 -12.60
C GLY A 80 2.61 7.89 -11.32
N ALA A 81 3.14 6.72 -10.96
CA ALA A 81 2.73 5.99 -9.76
C ALA A 81 3.10 6.70 -8.45
N ARG A 82 3.98 7.71 -8.46
CA ARG A 82 4.17 8.61 -7.30
C ARG A 82 2.86 9.27 -6.82
N ARG A 83 1.90 9.46 -7.73
CA ARG A 83 0.60 10.11 -7.44
C ARG A 83 -0.29 9.24 -6.56
N LEU A 84 -0.03 7.93 -6.51
CA LEU A 84 -0.75 7.00 -5.64
C LEU A 84 -0.55 7.36 -4.16
N ILE A 85 0.57 7.97 -3.79
CA ILE A 85 0.80 8.47 -2.41
C ILE A 85 0.27 9.90 -2.31
N ALA A 86 -0.96 10.05 -1.85
CA ALA A 86 -1.63 11.34 -1.68
C ALA A 86 -1.38 11.91 -0.28
N LEU A 87 -1.14 13.23 -0.21
CA LEU A 87 -1.22 13.97 1.05
C LEU A 87 -2.69 14.29 1.31
N ARG A 88 -3.27 13.70 2.36
CA ARG A 88 -4.65 13.93 2.79
C ARG A 88 -4.66 14.17 4.30
N PRO A 89 -4.96 15.40 4.78
CA PRO A 89 -4.99 15.69 6.21
C PRO A 89 -5.81 14.65 6.99
N PRO A 90 -5.31 14.11 8.12
CA PRO A 90 -4.09 14.53 8.85
C PRO A 90 -2.78 13.82 8.45
N GLY A 91 -2.69 13.18 7.28
CA GLY A 91 -1.46 12.51 6.86
C GLY A 91 -1.47 12.05 5.40
N TYR A 92 -1.27 10.74 5.17
CA TYR A 92 -1.09 10.18 3.83
C TYR A 92 -2.04 9.03 3.55
N ALA A 93 -2.48 8.95 2.30
CA ALA A 93 -3.27 7.83 1.80
C ALA A 93 -2.56 7.18 0.61
N LEU A 94 -2.76 5.88 0.43
CA LEU A 94 -2.44 5.19 -0.80
C LEU A 94 -3.71 5.05 -1.64
N ASP A 95 -3.82 5.86 -2.68
CA ASP A 95 -4.98 5.95 -3.57
C ASP A 95 -4.93 4.86 -4.64
N VAL A 96 -5.40 3.67 -4.28
CA VAL A 96 -5.50 2.51 -5.18
C VAL A 96 -6.89 1.89 -5.08
N ALA A 97 -7.34 1.24 -6.14
CA ALA A 97 -8.58 0.48 -6.10
C ALA A 97 -8.46 -0.69 -5.08
N PRO A 98 -9.54 -1.05 -4.35
CA PRO A 98 -9.48 -2.13 -3.37
C PRO A 98 -8.98 -3.47 -3.95
N ASP A 99 -9.28 -3.77 -5.21
CA ASP A 99 -8.86 -4.97 -5.92
C ASP A 99 -7.41 -4.92 -6.47
N ALA A 100 -6.75 -3.76 -6.39
CA ALA A 100 -5.31 -3.67 -6.60
C ALA A 100 -4.57 -4.41 -5.47
N VAL A 101 -5.15 -4.49 -4.27
CA VAL A 101 -4.64 -5.22 -3.11
C VAL A 101 -5.25 -6.62 -3.05
N ASP A 102 -4.43 -7.65 -2.89
CA ASP A 102 -4.88 -9.05 -2.79
C ASP A 102 -5.91 -9.29 -1.68
N ALA A 103 -5.76 -8.65 -0.53
CA ALA A 103 -6.74 -8.71 0.57
C ALA A 103 -8.10 -8.15 0.16
N GLY A 104 -8.14 -7.06 -0.61
CA GLY A 104 -9.39 -6.50 -1.13
C GLY A 104 -10.03 -7.40 -2.19
N ARG A 105 -9.23 -8.01 -3.08
CA ARG A 105 -9.73 -9.05 -4.01
C ARG A 105 -10.32 -10.24 -3.27
N PHE A 106 -9.62 -10.72 -2.24
CA PHE A 106 -10.07 -11.84 -1.43
C PHE A 106 -11.40 -11.52 -0.73
N ALA A 107 -11.51 -10.34 -0.11
CA ALA A 107 -12.74 -9.89 0.53
C ALA A 107 -13.91 -9.80 -0.47
N ALA A 108 -13.68 -9.24 -1.66
CA ALA A 108 -14.69 -9.14 -2.71
C ALA A 108 -15.16 -10.52 -3.19
N LEU A 109 -14.25 -11.49 -3.35
CA LEU A 109 -14.59 -12.87 -3.73
C LEU A 109 -15.42 -13.57 -2.65
N ARG A 110 -15.14 -13.33 -1.37
CA ARG A 110 -15.94 -13.89 -0.26
C ARG A 110 -17.33 -13.27 -0.14
N ALA A 111 -17.48 -11.99 -0.49
CA ALA A 111 -18.76 -11.29 -0.43
C ALA A 111 -19.70 -11.64 -1.58
N ARG A 112 -19.18 -12.22 -2.67
CA ARG A 112 -20.02 -12.73 -3.75
C ARG A 112 -20.81 -13.95 -3.24
N PRO A 113 -22.13 -14.00 -3.45
CA PRO A 113 -22.87 -15.24 -3.25
C PRO A 113 -22.19 -16.32 -4.10
N ALA A 114 -22.00 -17.51 -3.54
CA ALA A 114 -21.44 -18.61 -4.29
C ALA A 114 -22.28 -18.79 -5.57
N ALA A 115 -21.67 -18.52 -6.72
CA ALA A 115 -22.22 -19.00 -7.96
C ALA A 115 -22.21 -20.52 -7.81
N ASP A 116 -23.39 -21.14 -7.71
CA ASP A 116 -23.51 -22.58 -7.61
C ASP A 116 -22.72 -23.20 -8.77
N PRO A 117 -21.57 -23.85 -8.50
CA PRO A 117 -20.76 -24.45 -9.56
C PRO A 117 -21.52 -25.57 -10.27
N LEU A 118 -22.61 -26.08 -9.68
CA LEU A 118 -23.44 -27.16 -10.17
C LEU A 118 -24.67 -26.68 -10.95
N ALA A 119 -24.94 -25.37 -11.04
CA ALA A 119 -26.06 -24.85 -11.83
C ALA A 119 -25.83 -24.94 -13.35
N ARG A 120 -24.63 -25.33 -13.81
CA ARG A 120 -24.37 -25.77 -15.19
C ARG A 120 -24.59 -27.28 -15.32
N LYS A 121 -25.85 -27.71 -15.37
CA LYS A 121 -26.34 -28.87 -16.14
C LYS A 121 -27.82 -29.10 -15.81
N ARG A 122 -28.70 -28.59 -16.68
CA ARG A 122 -29.98 -29.21 -17.01
C ARG A 122 -30.28 -28.94 -18.48
#